data_AF-A0A096M0X8-F1
#
_entry.id   AF-A0A096M0X8-F1
#
_cell.length_a   1.000
_cell.length_b   1.000
_cell.length_c   1.000
_cell.angle_alpha   90.00
_cell.angle_beta   90.00
_cell.angle_gamma   90.00
#
_symmetry.space_group_name_H-M   'P 1'
#
loop_
_entity.id
_entity.type
_entity.pdbx_description
1 polymer ?
#
loop_
_entity_poly.entity_id
_entity_poly.type
_entity_poly.pdbx_seq_one_letter_code
_entity_poly.pdbx_strand_id
1 'polypeptide(L)'
;MYLLLKFYLYFFQNKVDNSVSNLLSLLLVSDDEDQGLRAEMSCGHAVTPQSLTGWCRSLLDQGQYKFRCPALNKHTQEICGAVWPYREVRRLADLSVEEMEYFEETIARLAAAEYQEFRECPGCKSYVERKDLTNLCVQCLVCTADQKKQVQFCWQCLKPWKGPAP
;
A
#
# COMPACT_ATOMS: atom_id res chain seq x y z
N MET A 1 3.45 -18.67 4.03
CA MET A 1 3.79 -17.33 3.51
C MET A 1 3.06 -16.98 2.21
N TYR A 2 3.11 -17.83 1.17
CA TYR A 2 2.42 -17.58 -0.11
C TYR A 2 0.89 -17.41 -0.05
N LEU A 3 0.21 -18.07 0.90
CA LEU A 3 -1.26 -17.98 1.02
C LEU A 3 -1.75 -16.70 1.72
N LEU A 4 -0.91 -16.07 2.56
CA LEU A 4 -1.26 -14.82 3.25
C LEU A 4 -1.11 -13.59 2.34
N LEU A 5 -0.09 -13.57 1.47
CA LEU A 5 0.04 -12.53 0.44
C LEU A 5 -1.13 -12.56 -0.57
N LYS A 6 -1.57 -13.76 -0.99
CA LYS A 6 -2.75 -13.89 -1.89
C LYS A 6 -4.05 -13.42 -1.23
N PHE A 7 -4.21 -13.66 0.08
CA PHE A 7 -5.39 -13.18 0.81
C PHE A 7 -5.42 -11.64 0.92
N TYR A 8 -4.25 -11.01 1.09
CA TYR A 8 -4.10 -9.56 1.18
C TYR A 8 -4.32 -8.84 -0.16
N LEU A 9 -3.78 -9.37 -1.27
CA LEU A 9 -4.01 -8.84 -2.62
C LEU A 9 -5.49 -8.91 -3.01
N TYR A 10 -6.17 -10.01 -2.68
CA TYR A 10 -7.60 -10.19 -2.94
C TYR A 10 -8.47 -9.17 -2.17
N PHE A 11 -8.11 -8.80 -0.95
CA PHE A 11 -8.88 -7.83 -0.16
C PHE A 11 -8.69 -6.37 -0.62
N PHE A 12 -7.50 -6.01 -1.13
CA PHE A 12 -7.23 -4.65 -1.62
C PHE A 12 -7.89 -4.36 -2.97
N GLN A 13 -7.99 -5.35 -3.88
CA GLN A 13 -8.69 -5.19 -5.15
C GLN A 13 -10.20 -4.92 -4.95
N ASN A 14 -10.82 -5.49 -3.91
CA ASN A 14 -12.27 -5.35 -3.66
C ASN A 14 -12.69 -4.04 -2.96
N LYS A 15 -11.75 -3.17 -2.56
CA LYS A 15 -12.06 -1.86 -1.93
C LYS A 15 -11.87 -0.66 -2.87
N VAL A 16 -11.42 -0.86 -4.11
CA VAL A 16 -11.16 0.20 -5.09
C VAL A 16 -12.01 -0.06 -6.34
N ASP A 17 -13.33 -0.06 -6.21
CA ASP A 17 -14.25 -0.04 -7.36
C ASP A 17 -15.43 0.88 -7.09
N ASN A 18 -15.44 2.03 -7.77
CA ASN A 18 -16.65 2.65 -8.31
C ASN A 18 -16.26 3.63 -9.43
N SER A 19 -16.51 3.17 -10.67
CA SER A 19 -16.96 3.88 -11.90
C SER A 19 -16.55 5.36 -12.08
N VAL A 20 -16.02 5.82 -13.23
CA VAL A 20 -16.61 5.76 -14.58
C VAL A 20 -15.59 6.13 -15.68
N SER A 21 -15.88 5.64 -16.88
CA SER A 21 -15.35 6.04 -18.20
C SER A 21 -15.68 7.50 -18.59
N ASN A 22 -14.79 8.22 -19.30
CA ASN A 22 -14.84 8.44 -20.76
C ASN A 22 -13.81 9.52 -21.22
N LEU A 23 -13.58 9.54 -22.53
CA LEU A 23 -12.54 10.18 -23.34
C LEU A 23 -12.53 11.71 -23.48
N LEU A 24 -11.33 12.19 -23.85
CA LEU A 24 -10.99 13.18 -24.90
C LEU A 24 -10.62 14.64 -24.51
N SER A 25 -9.54 15.10 -25.18
CA SER A 25 -9.03 16.47 -25.50
C SER A 25 -8.01 17.12 -24.52
N LEU A 26 -6.70 17.25 -24.85
CA LEU A 26 -5.96 18.18 -25.78
C LEU A 26 -5.97 19.64 -25.22
N LEU A 27 -4.88 20.35 -24.84
CA LEU A 27 -3.58 20.65 -25.50
C LEU A 27 -2.59 21.48 -24.59
N LEU A 28 -1.28 21.14 -24.64
CA LEU A 28 -0.03 21.99 -24.74
C LEU A 28 0.51 22.86 -23.57
N VAL A 29 1.83 23.15 -23.37
CA VAL A 29 3.16 22.78 -23.94
C VAL A 29 4.25 23.26 -22.95
N SER A 30 5.38 22.54 -22.85
CA SER A 30 6.75 23.11 -22.95
C SER A 30 7.77 21.98 -23.11
N ASP A 31 8.62 22.13 -24.13
CA ASP A 31 9.58 21.19 -24.71
C ASP A 31 10.63 20.63 -23.73
N ASP A 32 10.90 19.32 -23.88
CA ASP A 32 12.24 18.77 -24.15
C ASP A 32 12.11 17.26 -24.45
N GLU A 33 12.95 16.78 -25.36
CA GLU A 33 12.84 15.57 -26.18
C GLU A 33 12.68 14.23 -25.44
N ASP A 34 11.44 13.74 -25.38
CA ASP A 34 11.06 12.34 -25.64
C ASP A 34 9.54 12.33 -25.87
N GLN A 35 9.09 12.18 -27.11
CA GLN A 35 7.67 12.22 -27.50
C GLN A 35 6.96 10.90 -27.16
N GLY A 36 7.14 10.41 -25.93
CA GLY A 36 6.33 9.33 -25.38
C GLY A 36 4.88 9.78 -25.20
N LEU A 37 3.93 8.87 -25.39
CA LEU A 37 2.53 9.08 -25.02
C LEU A 37 2.46 9.45 -23.55
N ARG A 38 1.93 10.63 -23.24
CA ARG A 38 1.73 11.10 -21.86
C ARG A 38 0.32 10.76 -21.40
N ALA A 39 0.21 10.30 -20.16
CA ALA A 39 -1.05 10.08 -19.49
C ALA A 39 -1.33 11.21 -18.51
N GLU A 40 -2.59 11.62 -18.42
CA GLU A 40 -3.05 12.56 -17.39
C GLU A 40 -3.48 11.78 -16.15
N MET A 41 -2.94 12.17 -15.00
CA MET A 41 -3.32 11.63 -13.70
C MET A 41 -4.59 12.32 -13.19
N SER A 42 -5.26 11.72 -12.21
CA SER A 42 -6.49 12.21 -11.56
C SER A 42 -6.37 13.59 -10.93
N CYS A 43 -5.15 14.06 -10.67
CA CYS A 43 -4.87 15.41 -10.21
C CYS A 43 -4.72 16.46 -11.33
N GLY A 44 -4.94 16.08 -12.59
CA GLY A 44 -4.82 16.95 -13.76
C GLY A 44 -3.39 17.16 -14.26
N HIS A 45 -2.40 16.50 -13.66
CA HIS A 45 -0.99 16.59 -14.07
C HIS A 45 -0.61 15.41 -14.98
N ALA A 46 0.16 15.70 -16.03
CA ALA A 46 0.58 14.71 -17.01
C ALA A 46 1.94 14.09 -16.68
N VAL A 47 2.10 12.80 -16.99
CA VAL A 47 3.32 12.02 -16.80
C VAL A 47 3.57 11.13 -18.02
N THR A 48 4.83 10.76 -18.28
CA THR A 48 5.13 9.64 -19.19
C THR A 48 5.07 8.33 -18.39
N PRO A 49 4.67 7.20 -19.00
CA PRO A 49 4.67 5.90 -18.33
C PRO A 49 6.01 5.56 -17.67
N GLN A 50 7.13 5.85 -18.34
CA GLN A 50 8.48 5.60 -17.82
C GLN A 50 8.84 6.50 -16.64
N SER A 51 8.51 7.80 -16.71
CA SER A 51 8.77 8.72 -15.59
C SER A 51 7.91 8.40 -14.38
N LEU A 52 6.67 7.94 -14.59
CA LEU A 52 5.79 7.47 -13.53
C LEU A 52 6.36 6.21 -12.86
N THR A 53 6.81 5.21 -13.64
CA THR A 53 7.49 4.01 -13.12
C THR A 53 8.69 4.40 -12.26
N GLY A 54 9.60 5.21 -12.81
CA GLY A 54 10.83 5.62 -12.12
C GLY A 54 10.54 6.39 -10.83
N TRP A 55 9.61 7.34 -10.87
CA TRP A 55 9.22 8.11 -9.69
C TRP A 55 8.64 7.22 -8.59
N CYS A 56 7.65 6.38 -8.91
CA CYS A 56 7.02 5.51 -7.93
C CYS A 56 8.00 4.48 -7.36
N ARG A 57 8.92 3.94 -8.18
CA ARG A 57 9.98 3.04 -7.71
C ARG A 57 10.89 3.74 -6.70
N SER A 58 11.32 4.96 -7.00
CA SER A 58 12.16 5.74 -6.09
C SER A 58 11.50 6.01 -4.72
N LEU A 59 10.17 6.17 -4.69
CA LEU A 59 9.41 6.33 -3.45
C LEU A 59 9.41 5.04 -2.62
N LEU A 60 9.19 3.89 -3.26
CA LEU A 60 9.23 2.59 -2.59
C LEU A 60 10.62 2.29 -2.01
N ASP A 61 11.69 2.63 -2.73
CA ASP A 61 13.06 2.47 -2.26
C ASP A 61 13.36 3.35 -1.03
N GLN A 62 12.66 4.48 -0.89
CA GLN A 62 12.70 5.36 0.29
C GLN A 62 11.73 4.93 1.40
N GLY A 63 11.04 3.80 1.24
CA GLY A 63 10.05 3.31 2.21
C GLY A 63 8.70 4.04 2.17
N GLN A 64 8.42 4.83 1.13
CA GLN A 64 7.16 5.53 0.93
C GLN A 64 6.27 4.75 -0.05
N TYR A 65 5.14 4.23 0.43
CA TYR A 65 4.19 3.50 -0.42
C TYR A 65 2.96 4.33 -0.83
N LYS A 66 2.84 5.57 -0.33
CA LYS A 66 1.80 6.53 -0.71
C LYS A 66 2.33 7.40 -1.85
N PHE A 67 1.97 7.06 -3.08
CA PHE A 67 2.39 7.80 -4.27
C PHE A 67 1.72 9.18 -4.30
N ARG A 68 2.51 10.22 -4.54
CA ARG A 68 2.03 11.60 -4.61
C ARG A 68 2.57 12.29 -5.85
N CYS A 69 1.75 13.20 -6.38
CA CYS A 69 2.11 14.06 -7.49
C CYS A 69 3.25 15.00 -7.09
N PRO A 70 4.43 14.94 -7.77
CA PRO A 70 5.54 15.84 -7.51
C PRO A 70 5.43 17.18 -8.28
N ALA A 71 4.43 17.32 -9.16
CA ALA A 71 4.31 18.49 -10.02
C ALA A 71 4.00 19.75 -9.22
N LEU A 72 4.48 20.90 -9.70
CA LEU A 72 4.13 22.21 -9.14
C LEU A 72 2.84 22.73 -9.76
N ASN A 73 1.93 23.23 -8.94
CA ASN A 73 0.74 23.93 -9.41
C ASN A 73 1.17 25.23 -10.10
N LYS A 74 0.72 25.44 -11.34
CA LYS A 74 1.11 26.61 -12.16
C LYS A 74 0.77 27.96 -11.52
N HIS A 75 -0.29 28.01 -10.72
CA HIS A 75 -0.77 29.25 -10.10
C HIS A 75 -0.18 29.53 -8.73
N THR A 76 0.00 28.50 -7.90
CA THR A 76 0.47 28.67 -6.52
C THR A 76 1.97 28.46 -6.38
N GLN A 77 2.64 27.88 -7.38
CA GLN A 77 4.04 27.43 -7.32
C GLN A 77 4.33 26.43 -6.18
N GLU A 78 3.29 25.84 -5.59
CA GLU A 78 3.40 24.81 -4.56
C GLU A 78 3.32 23.41 -5.19
N ILE A 79 3.91 22.42 -4.52
CA ILE A 79 3.80 21.02 -4.93
C ILE A 79 2.34 20.58 -4.82
N CYS A 80 1.82 19.98 -5.90
CA CYS A 80 0.47 19.46 -5.99
C CYS A 80 0.17 18.47 -4.85
N GLY A 81 1.05 17.48 -4.64
CA GLY A 81 0.99 16.57 -3.49
C GLY A 81 -0.23 15.63 -3.46
N ALA A 82 -1.08 15.68 -4.49
CA ALA A 82 -2.24 14.82 -4.65
C ALA A 82 -1.83 13.35 -4.60
N VAL A 83 -2.59 12.54 -3.87
CA VAL A 83 -2.32 11.11 -3.72
C VAL A 83 -2.81 10.37 -4.96
N TRP A 84 -1.94 9.55 -5.54
CA TRP A 84 -2.27 8.67 -6.66
C TRP A 84 -2.58 7.25 -6.14
N PRO A 85 -3.81 6.74 -6.35
CA PRO A 85 -4.12 5.34 -6.04
C PRO A 85 -3.23 4.39 -6.83
N TYR A 86 -2.75 3.31 -6.21
CA TYR A 86 -1.87 2.35 -6.90
C TYR A 86 -2.52 1.74 -8.15
N ARG A 87 -3.85 1.57 -8.18
CA ARG A 87 -4.56 1.09 -9.38
C ARG A 87 -4.37 2.02 -10.58
N GLU A 88 -4.38 3.33 -10.34
CA GLU A 88 -4.14 4.33 -11.37
C GLU A 88 -2.69 4.27 -11.84
N VAL A 89 -1.75 4.23 -10.89
CA VAL A 89 -0.31 4.09 -11.17
C VAL A 89 -0.03 2.84 -12.00
N ARG A 90 -0.52 1.66 -11.57
CA ARG A 90 -0.32 0.39 -12.27
C ARG A 90 -0.87 0.41 -13.70
N ARG A 91 -1.95 1.15 -13.95
CA ARG A 91 -2.55 1.23 -15.29
C ARG A 91 -1.75 2.11 -16.25
N LEU A 92 -1.12 3.18 -15.73
CA LEU A 92 -0.49 4.22 -16.54
C LEU A 92 1.04 4.12 -16.58
N ALA A 93 1.64 3.41 -15.63
CA ALA A 93 3.07 3.16 -15.57
C ALA A 93 3.47 2.03 -16.51
N ASP A 94 4.68 2.12 -17.06
CA ASP A 94 5.30 1.08 -17.89
C ASP A 94 6.01 0.08 -16.96
N LEU A 95 5.24 -0.82 -16.33
CA LEU A 95 5.75 -1.81 -15.39
C LEU A 95 5.89 -3.17 -16.06
N SER A 96 7.07 -3.79 -15.94
CA SER A 96 7.21 -5.22 -16.24
C SER A 96 6.45 -6.08 -15.21
N VAL A 97 6.28 -7.38 -15.50
CA VAL A 97 5.64 -8.32 -14.55
C VAL A 97 6.42 -8.37 -13.23
N GLU A 98 7.75 -8.42 -13.31
CA GLU A 98 8.66 -8.43 -12.16
C GLU A 98 8.58 -7.11 -11.38
N GLU A 99 8.44 -5.97 -12.06
CA GLU A 99 8.27 -4.68 -11.40
C GLU A 99 6.91 -4.56 -10.72
N MET A 100 5.84 -5.09 -11.32
CA MET A 100 4.54 -5.13 -10.64
C MET A 100 4.61 -5.97 -9.36
N GLU A 101 5.24 -7.15 -9.39
CA GLU A 101 5.44 -7.99 -8.21
C GLU A 101 6.24 -7.26 -7.13
N TYR A 102 7.35 -6.60 -7.52
CA TYR A 102 8.15 -5.78 -6.60
C TYR A 102 7.32 -4.67 -5.94
N PHE A 103 6.51 -3.95 -6.72
CA PHE A 103 5.67 -2.87 -6.23
C PHE A 103 4.63 -3.42 -5.23
N GLU A 104 3.91 -4.46 -5.60
CA GLU A 104 2.87 -5.06 -4.76
C GLU A 104 3.43 -5.59 -3.43
N GLU A 105 4.53 -6.35 -3.48
CA GLU A 105 5.16 -6.88 -2.28
C GLU A 105 5.67 -5.76 -1.37
N THR A 106 6.32 -4.74 -1.95
CA THR A 106 6.88 -3.63 -1.18
C THR A 106 5.80 -2.75 -0.58
N ILE A 107 4.74 -2.43 -1.33
CA ILE A 107 3.57 -1.69 -0.83
C ILE A 107 2.94 -2.46 0.34
N ALA A 108 2.70 -3.76 0.18
CA ALA A 108 2.09 -4.59 1.22
C ALA A 108 2.96 -4.62 2.49
N ARG A 109 4.28 -4.81 2.34
CA ARG A 109 5.23 -4.83 3.45
C ARG A 109 5.30 -3.48 4.17
N LEU A 110 5.38 -2.37 3.44
CA LEU A 110 5.48 -1.03 4.02
C LEU A 110 4.17 -0.59 4.68
N ALA A 111 3.03 -0.91 4.07
CA ALA A 111 1.72 -0.69 4.69
C ALA A 111 1.61 -1.49 5.98
N ALA A 112 1.93 -2.79 5.97
CA ALA A 112 1.91 -3.63 7.17
C ALA A 112 2.90 -3.18 8.25
N ALA A 113 3.96 -2.44 7.91
CA ALA A 113 4.86 -1.84 8.88
C ALA A 113 4.30 -0.53 9.49
N GLU A 114 3.58 0.28 8.69
CA GLU A 114 2.89 1.49 9.18
C GLU A 114 1.73 1.12 10.10
N TYR A 115 0.92 0.15 9.69
CA TYR A 115 -0.08 -0.45 10.56
C TYR A 115 0.66 -1.36 11.54
N GLN A 116 1.03 -0.85 12.72
CA GLN A 116 1.47 -1.63 13.90
C GLN A 116 0.37 -2.58 14.43
N GLU A 117 -0.36 -3.19 13.52
CA GLU A 117 -1.49 -4.09 13.65
C GLU A 117 -1.04 -5.55 13.55
N PHE A 118 0.26 -5.80 13.43
CA PHE A 118 0.84 -7.15 13.47
C PHE A 118 1.86 -7.30 14.59
N ARG A 119 1.74 -8.38 15.36
CA ARG A 119 2.76 -8.82 16.30
C ARG A 119 3.04 -10.28 16.12
N GLU A 120 4.28 -10.66 16.36
CA GLU A 120 4.66 -12.05 16.43
C GLU A 120 4.14 -12.67 17.74
N CYS A 121 3.41 -13.77 17.64
CA CYS A 121 2.93 -14.50 18.80
C CYS A 121 4.12 -15.08 19.61
N PRO A 122 4.22 -14.83 20.93
CA PRO A 122 5.30 -15.36 21.75
C PRO A 122 5.28 -16.90 21.84
N GLY A 123 4.13 -17.55 21.59
CA GLY A 123 3.95 -18.99 21.66
C GLY A 123 4.34 -19.74 20.37
N CYS A 124 3.75 -19.38 19.23
CA CYS A 124 3.91 -20.12 17.96
C CYS A 124 4.69 -19.36 16.87
N LYS A 125 5.13 -18.12 17.14
CA LYS A 125 5.90 -17.30 16.20
C LYS A 125 5.14 -16.88 14.92
N SER A 126 3.84 -17.18 14.83
CA SER A 126 3.00 -16.64 13.75
C SER A 126 2.69 -15.17 13.98
N TYR A 127 2.56 -14.40 12.90
CA TYR A 127 2.04 -13.04 12.96
C TYR A 127 0.54 -13.06 13.27
N VAL A 128 0.10 -12.21 14.19
CA VAL A 128 -1.30 -12.06 14.57
C VAL A 128 -1.73 -10.60 14.47
N GLU A 129 -2.98 -10.40 14.08
CA GLU A 129 -3.63 -9.09 14.00
C GLU A 129 -4.51 -8.81 15.22
N ARG A 130 -4.69 -7.53 15.55
CA ARG A 130 -5.66 -7.09 16.56
C ARG A 130 -6.98 -6.70 15.92
N LYS A 131 -8.05 -7.33 16.39
CA LYS A 131 -9.42 -6.98 16.00
C LYS A 131 -9.87 -5.62 16.58
N ASP A 132 -9.38 -5.27 17.77
CA ASP A 132 -9.73 -4.03 18.46
C ASP A 132 -8.45 -3.28 18.85
N LEU A 133 -8.28 -2.07 18.30
CA LEU A 133 -7.13 -1.19 18.51
C LEU A 133 -7.10 -0.54 19.90
N THR A 134 -8.19 -0.60 20.65
CA THR A 134 -8.25 -0.15 22.06
C THR A 134 -7.88 -1.25 23.06
N ASN A 135 -8.06 -2.52 22.67
CA ASN A 135 -7.81 -3.67 23.55
C ASN A 135 -6.40 -4.26 23.41
N LEU A 136 -5.55 -4.10 24.41
CA LEU A 136 -4.18 -4.61 24.40
C LEU A 136 -4.09 -6.15 24.57
N CYS A 137 -5.17 -6.84 24.92
CA CYS A 137 -5.20 -8.30 25.00
C CYS A 137 -5.37 -8.91 23.62
N VAL A 138 -4.44 -9.79 23.23
CA VAL A 138 -4.51 -10.51 21.96
C VAL A 138 -4.50 -12.00 22.20
N GLN A 139 -5.48 -12.69 21.60
CA GLN A 139 -5.52 -14.13 21.55
C GLN A 139 -4.97 -14.64 20.22
N CYS A 140 -4.00 -15.56 20.28
CA CYS A 140 -3.50 -16.21 19.08
C CYS A 140 -4.48 -17.29 18.57
N LEU A 141 -5.12 -17.03 17.43
CA LEU A 141 -6.03 -17.99 16.79
C LEU A 141 -5.28 -19.22 16.25
N VAL A 142 -4.03 -19.06 15.81
CA VAL A 142 -3.18 -20.18 15.34
C VAL A 142 -2.88 -21.16 16.48
N CYS A 143 -2.46 -20.66 17.65
CA CYS A 143 -2.27 -21.51 18.83
C CYS A 143 -3.56 -22.22 19.25
N THR A 144 -4.69 -21.52 19.14
CA THR A 144 -6.00 -22.06 19.51
C THR A 144 -6.42 -23.18 18.55
N ALA A 145 -6.22 -23.00 17.25
CA ALA A 145 -6.58 -23.97 16.22
C ALA A 145 -5.64 -25.17 16.16
N ASP A 146 -4.33 -24.93 16.04
CA ASP A 146 -3.35 -25.98 15.72
C ASP A 146 -2.85 -26.70 16.97
N GLN A 147 -2.66 -25.96 18.06
CA GLN A 147 -2.06 -26.48 19.30
C GLN A 147 -3.08 -26.70 20.41
N LYS A 148 -4.35 -26.31 20.20
CA LYS A 148 -5.41 -26.29 21.22
C LYS A 148 -5.01 -25.55 22.50
N LYS A 149 -4.14 -24.54 22.37
CA LYS A 149 -3.65 -23.73 23.49
C LYS A 149 -4.22 -22.32 23.40
N GLN A 150 -4.81 -21.84 24.50
CA GLN A 150 -5.18 -20.44 24.63
C GLN A 150 -3.93 -19.63 25.00
N VAL A 151 -3.28 -19.06 23.99
CA VAL A 151 -2.17 -18.13 24.19
C VAL A 151 -2.72 -16.72 24.08
N GLN A 152 -2.77 -16.02 25.22
CA GLN A 152 -3.12 -14.61 25.33
C GLN A 152 -1.92 -13.78 25.79
N PHE A 153 -1.69 -12.64 25.15
CA PHE A 153 -0.57 -11.78 25.47
C PHE A 153 -0.87 -10.31 25.24
N CYS A 154 -0.08 -9.43 25.85
CA CYS A 154 -0.19 -7.99 25.67
C CYS A 154 0.43 -7.56 24.34
N TRP A 155 -0.32 -6.77 23.57
CA TRP A 155 0.10 -6.25 22.27
C TRP A 155 1.40 -5.44 22.29
N GLN A 156 1.62 -4.67 23.36
CA GLN A 156 2.75 -3.76 23.45
C GLN A 156 4.02 -4.46 23.89
N CYS A 157 3.92 -5.31 24.92
CA CYS A 157 5.09 -5.90 25.57
C CYS A 157 5.31 -7.39 25.26
N LEU A 158 4.38 -8.03 24.54
CA LEU A 158 4.40 -9.45 24.16
C LEU A 158 4.50 -10.45 25.33
N LYS A 159 4.31 -9.98 26.56
CA LYS A 159 4.27 -10.83 27.76
C LYS A 159 2.89 -11.48 27.92
N PRO A 160 2.80 -12.64 28.60
CA PRO A 160 1.52 -13.27 28.92
C PRO A 160 0.54 -12.26 29.52
N TRP A 161 -0.71 -12.30 29.05
CA TRP A 161 -1.74 -11.38 29.52
C TRP A 161 -2.08 -11.64 30.98
N LYS A 162 -2.21 -10.57 31.78
CA LYS A 162 -2.52 -10.63 33.21
C LYS A 162 -3.68 -9.72 33.63
N GLY A 163 -4.24 -8.97 32.67
CA GLY A 163 -5.38 -8.07 32.92
C GLY A 163 -6.73 -8.77 32.74
N PRO A 164 -7.85 -8.06 32.93
CA PRO A 164 -9.14 -8.56 32.48
C PRO A 164 -9.06 -8.84 30.98
N ALA A 165 -9.39 -10.05 30.56
CA ALA A 165 -9.65 -10.34 29.16
C ALA A 165 -10.96 -9.65 28.74
N PRO A 166 -11.11 -9.25 27.47
CA PRO A 166 -12.39 -8.74 26.95
C PRO A 166 -13.52 -9.75 27.08
#